data_AF-A0A3C1MT52-F1
#
_entry.id   AF-A0A3C1MT52-F1
#
_cell.length_a   1.000
_cell.length_b   1.000
_cell.length_c   1.000
_cell.angle_alpha   90.00
_cell.angle_beta   90.00
_cell.angle_gamma   90.00
#
_symmetry.space_group_name_H-M   'P 1'
#
loop_
_entity.id
_entity.type
_entity.pdbx_description
1 polymer ?
#
loop_
_entity_poly.entity_id
_entity_poly.type
_entity_poly.pdbx_seq_one_letter_code
_entity_poly.pdbx_strand_id
1 'polypeptide(L)'
;MDHSMLILWIKALHIIFVVSWFGGLFYLPRLFVNHAMISDSATSERFKLMERKLYRFMTPLGILALVFGIWLWLGYGYNGTWLNIKLGLV
;
A
#
# COMPACT_ATOMS: atom_id res chain seq x y z
N MET A 1 16.83 6.82 -22.27
CA MET A 1 16.03 5.82 -21.53
C MET A 1 14.65 5.82 -22.15
N ASP A 2 14.21 4.72 -22.75
CA ASP A 2 12.91 4.69 -23.42
C ASP A 2 11.75 4.80 -22.41
N HIS A 3 10.62 5.39 -22.83
CA HIS A 3 9.45 5.61 -21.98
C HIS A 3 8.79 4.32 -21.46
N SER A 4 8.88 3.22 -22.21
CA SER A 4 8.38 1.90 -21.82
C SER A 4 9.22 1.27 -20.69
N MET A 5 10.53 1.49 -20.68
CA MET A 5 11.37 1.02 -19.57
C MET A 5 11.06 1.77 -18.28
N LEU A 6 10.81 3.08 -18.34
CA LEU A 6 10.39 3.88 -17.19
C LEU A 6 9.06 3.40 -16.59
N ILE A 7 8.05 3.08 -17.41
CA ILE A 7 6.75 2.59 -16.90
C ILE A 7 6.89 1.25 -16.17
N LEU A 8 7.76 0.36 -16.65
CA LEU A 8 8.02 -0.93 -16.03
C LEU A 8 8.71 -0.77 -14.67
N TRP A 9 9.69 0.14 -14.57
CA TRP A 9 10.35 0.47 -13.31
C TRP A 9 9.38 1.09 -12.29
N ILE A 10 8.52 2.03 -12.71
CA ILE A 10 7.51 2.63 -11.84
C ILE A 10 6.51 1.57 -11.37
N LYS A 11 6.10 0.65 -12.25
CA LYS A 11 5.24 -0.49 -11.89
C LYS A 11 5.90 -1.42 -10.88
N ALA A 12 7.17 -1.74 -11.06
CA ALA A 12 7.93 -2.56 -10.11
C ALA A 12 8.02 -1.86 -8.74
N LEU A 13 8.37 -0.57 -8.70
CA LEU A 13 8.43 0.22 -7.47
C LEU A 13 7.05 0.27 -6.77
N HIS A 14 5.98 0.55 -7.51
CA HIS A 14 4.62 0.54 -6.96
C HIS A 14 4.30 -0.80 -6.29
N ILE A 15 4.57 -1.93 -6.95
CA ILE A 15 4.30 -3.26 -6.40
C ILE A 15 5.15 -3.51 -5.14
N ILE A 16 6.43 -3.13 -5.13
CA ILE A 16 7.31 -3.29 -3.95
C ILE A 16 6.76 -2.51 -2.75
N PHE A 17 6.33 -1.25 -2.96
CA PHE A 17 5.73 -0.43 -1.91
C PHE A 17 4.39 -0.99 -1.44
N VAL A 18 3.54 -1.45 -2.37
CA VAL A 18 2.25 -2.08 -2.04
C VAL A 18 2.46 -3.34 -1.20
N VAL A 19 3.34 -4.26 -1.61
CA VAL A 19 3.61 -5.51 -0.87
C VAL A 19 4.19 -5.22 0.52
N SER A 20 5.15 -4.29 0.60
CA SER A 20 5.74 -3.87 1.87
C SER A 20 4.71 -3.23 2.81
N TRP A 21 3.81 -2.40 2.27
CA TRP A 21 2.71 -1.79 3.02
C TRP A 21 1.68 -2.83 3.48
N PHE A 22 1.29 -3.75 2.59
CA PHE A 22 0.33 -4.82 2.88
C PHE A 22 0.85 -5.77 3.97
N GLY A 23 2.15 -6.08 3.97
CA GLY A 23 2.76 -6.87 5.04
C GLY A 23 2.59 -6.22 6.42
N GLY A 24 2.75 -4.90 6.51
CA GLY A 24 2.47 -4.14 7.73
C GLY A 24 0.99 -4.19 8.14
N LEU A 25 0.08 -4.06 7.17
CA LEU A 25 -1.37 -4.06 7.38
C LEU A 25 -1.87 -5.40 7.93
N PHE A 26 -1.29 -6.52 7.49
CA PHE A 26 -1.62 -7.84 8.00
C PHE A 26 -0.94 -8.17 9.35
N TYR A 27 0.18 -7.54 9.67
CA TYR A 27 0.88 -7.75 10.95
C TYR A 27 0.20 -7.02 12.12
N LEU A 28 -0.40 -5.86 11.86
CA LEU A 28 -1.07 -5.01 12.85
C LEU A 28 -2.26 -5.69 13.59
N PRO A 29 -3.23 -6.34 12.90
CA PRO A 29 -4.34 -7.04 13.54
C PRO A 29 -3.87 -8.14 14.48
N ARG A 30 -2.82 -8.88 14.11
CA ARG A 30 -2.23 -9.92 14.95
C ARG A 30 -1.66 -9.33 16.25
N LEU A 31 -1.01 -8.16 16.19
CA LEU A 31 -0.57 -7.48 17.41
C LEU A 31 -1.75 -7.07 18.29
N PHE A 32 -2.80 -6.48 17.70
CA PHE A 32 -3.97 -6.02 18.46
C PHE A 32 -4.70 -7.15 19.18
N VAL A 33 -4.84 -8.32 18.54
CA VAL A 33 -5.43 -9.51 19.19
C VAL A 33 -4.60 -9.95 20.39
N ASN A 34 -3.27 -10.02 20.26
CA ASN A 34 -2.39 -10.39 21.37
C ASN A 34 -2.42 -9.34 22.50
N HIS A 35 -2.50 -8.06 22.15
CA HIS A 35 -2.61 -6.97 23.11
C HIS A 35 -3.93 -7.02 23.90
N ALA A 36 -5.05 -7.35 23.25
CA ALA A 36 -6.34 -7.51 23.92
C ALA A 36 -6.38 -8.70 24.91
N MET A 37 -5.50 -9.69 24.74
CA MET A 37 -5.39 -10.85 25.64
C MET A 37 -4.53 -10.60 26.88
N ILE A 38 -3.82 -9.46 26.95
CA ILE A 38 -2.89 -9.14 28.04
C ILE A 38 -3.61 -8.31 29.10
N SER A 39 -3.52 -8.76 30.36
CA SER A 39 -4.04 -8.05 31.54
C SER A 39 -2.98 -7.25 32.30
N ASP A 40 -1.69 -7.48 31.99
CA ASP A 40 -0.56 -6.77 32.61
C ASP A 40 -0.29 -5.41 31.94
N SER A 41 -0.22 -4.35 32.76
CA SER A 41 -0.05 -2.98 32.29
C SER A 41 1.33 -2.73 31.67
N ALA A 42 2.38 -3.30 32.26
CA ALA A 42 3.76 -3.13 31.77
C ALA A 42 3.95 -3.76 30.38
N THR A 43 3.34 -4.92 30.16
CA THR A 43 3.38 -5.59 28.86
C THR A 43 2.50 -4.87 27.82
N SER A 44 1.31 -4.38 28.20
CA SER A 44 0.45 -3.57 27.31
C SER A 44 1.16 -2.31 26.77
N GLU A 45 1.90 -1.58 27.61
CA GLU A 45 2.65 -0.40 27.16
C GLU A 45 3.72 -0.72 26.11
N ARG A 46 4.40 -1.87 26.26
CA ARG A 46 5.38 -2.34 25.27
C ARG A 46 4.72 -2.68 23.93
N PHE A 47 3.57 -3.33 23.95
CA PHE A 47 2.79 -3.62 22.74
C PHE A 47 2.34 -2.32 22.05
N LYS A 48 1.81 -1.35 22.79
CA LYS A 48 1.44 -0.02 22.24
C LYS A 48 2.60 0.66 21.54
N LEU A 49 3.81 0.60 22.11
CA LEU A 49 5.01 1.15 21.47
C LEU A 49 5.35 0.42 20.17
N MET A 50 5.25 -0.91 20.15
CA MET A 50 5.56 -1.72 18.96
C MET A 50 4.53 -1.49 17.84
N GLU A 51 3.25 -1.46 18.17
CA GLU A 51 2.14 -1.12 17.26
C GLU A 51 2.32 0.27 16.65
N ARG A 52 2.64 1.26 17.48
CA ARG A 52 2.81 2.65 17.03
C ARG A 52 4.04 2.83 16.13
N LYS A 53 5.14 2.13 16.43
CA LYS A 53 6.34 2.12 15.57
C LYS A 53 6.03 1.51 14.20
N LEU A 54 5.35 0.37 14.18
CA LEU A 54 4.95 -0.29 12.94
C LEU A 54 4.01 0.59 12.12
N TYR A 55 2.97 1.14 12.74
CA TYR A 55 2.02 2.01 12.07
C TYR A 55 2.73 3.23 11.44
N ARG A 56 3.64 3.87 12.19
CA ARG A 56 4.41 5.01 11.71
C ARG A 56 5.33 4.65 10.54
N PHE A 57 5.86 3.43 10.49
CA PHE A 57 6.67 2.95 9.36
C PHE A 57 5.82 2.62 8.14
N MET A 58 4.64 2.04 8.37
CA MET A 58 3.70 1.63 7.34
C MET A 58 3.02 2.83 6.64
N THR A 59 2.71 3.90 7.38
CA THR A 59 2.05 5.10 6.83
C THR A 59 2.76 5.73 5.62
N PRO A 60 4.07 6.08 5.67
CA PRO A 60 4.76 6.64 4.50
C PRO A 60 4.89 5.64 3.35
N LEU A 61 5.05 4.35 3.63
CA LEU A 61 5.07 3.29 2.60
C LEU A 61 3.76 3.21 1.82
N GLY A 62 2.63 3.29 2.52
CA GLY A 62 1.30 3.32 1.89
C GLY A 62 1.07 4.58 1.05
N ILE A 63 1.54 5.74 1.54
CA ILE A 63 1.48 7.00 0.80
C ILE A 63 2.31 6.90 -0.49
N LEU A 64 3.54 6.40 -0.42
CA LEU A 64 4.39 6.15 -1.59
C LEU A 64 3.71 5.21 -2.58
N ALA A 65 3.15 4.09 -2.09
CA ALA A 65 2.40 3.15 -2.92
C ALA A 65 1.24 3.84 -3.66
N LEU A 66 0.43 4.64 -2.97
CA LEU A 66 -0.67 5.39 -3.58
C LEU A 66 -0.19 6.41 -4.62
N VAL A 67 0.88 7.15 -4.33
CA VAL A 67 1.45 8.14 -5.27
C VAL A 67 1.92 7.45 -6.55
N PHE A 68 2.68 6.34 -6.45
CA PHE A 68 3.11 5.59 -7.63
C PHE A 68 1.93 4.96 -8.38
N GLY A 69 0.87 4.55 -7.67
CA GLY A 69 -0.35 4.02 -8.29
C GLY A 69 -1.11 5.07 -9.09
N ILE A 70 -1.28 6.28 -8.54
CA ILE A 70 -1.88 7.42 -9.23
C ILE A 70 -1.03 7.82 -10.44
N TRP A 71 0.30 7.83 -10.28
CA TRP A 71 1.22 8.16 -11.37
C TRP A 71 1.13 7.16 -12.53
N LEU A 72 1.03 5.86 -12.23
CA LEU A 72 0.77 4.83 -13.25
C LEU A 72 -0.56 5.01 -13.92
N TRP A 73 -1.61 5.31 -13.15
CA TRP A 73 -2.95 5.52 -13.69
C TRP A 73 -3.00 6.70 -14.67
N LEU A 74 -2.34 7.82 -14.34
CA LEU A 74 -2.22 8.97 -15.23
C LEU A 74 -1.31 8.67 -16.44
N GLY A 75 -0.23 7.92 -16.25
CA GLY A 75 0.75 7.60 -17.30
C GLY A 75 0.30 6.52 -18.30
N TYR A 76 -0.53 5.57 -17.89
CA TYR A 76 -1.09 4.57 -18.81
C TYR A 76 -2.20 5.17 -19.69
N GLY A 77 -2.87 6.23 -19.21
CA GLY A 77 -3.97 6.89 -19.90
C GLY A 77 -5.17 5.96 -20.10
N TYR A 78 -6.37 6.54 -20.15
CA TYR A 78 -7.58 5.82 -20.57
C TYR A 78 -7.55 5.55 -22.09
N ASN A 79 -6.58 4.78 -22.58
CA ASN A 79 -6.50 4.37 -23.99
C ASN A 79 -7.09 2.97 -24.21
N GLY A 80 -8.06 2.58 -23.39
CA GLY A 80 -8.93 1.47 -23.72
C GLY A 80 -9.94 1.92 -24.75
N THR A 81 -9.65 1.80 -26.04
CA THR A 81 -10.65 1.93 -27.13
C THR A 81 -11.91 1.12 -26.80
N TRP A 82 -11.74 0.01 -26.09
CA TRP A 82 -12.81 -0.85 -25.58
C TRP A 82 -13.76 -0.19 -24.56
N LEU A 83 -13.26 0.68 -23.68
CA LEU A 83 -14.10 1.42 -22.72
C LEU A 83 -14.96 2.46 -23.46
N ASN A 84 -14.36 3.17 -24.42
CA ASN A 84 -15.07 4.13 -25.27
C ASN A 84 -16.09 3.43 -26.18
N ILE A 85 -15.75 2.26 -26.76
CA ILE A 85 -16.67 1.42 -27.53
C ILE A 85 -17.86 0.99 -26.66
N LYS A 86 -17.62 0.51 -25.43
CA LYS A 86 -18.70 0.10 -24.52
C LYS A 86 -19.64 1.24 -24.12
N LEU A 87 -19.11 2.44 -23.92
CA LEU A 87 -19.92 3.61 -23.57
C LEU A 87 -20.69 4.20 -24.76
N GLY A 88 -20.21 4.01 -26.00
CA GLY A 88 -20.93 4.43 -27.21
C GLY A 88 -21.93 3.41 -27.76
N LEU A 89 -21.83 2.13 -27.35
CA LEU A 89 -22.75 1.06 -27.75
C LEU A 89 -23.95 0.86 -26.79
N VAL A 90 -23.94 1.52 -25.63
CA VAL A 90 -25.08 1.59 -24.69
C VAL A 90 -25.84 2.88 -24.93
#